data_AF-F0VBA5-F1
#
_entry.id   AF-F0VBA5-F1
#
_cell.length_a   1.000
_cell.length_b   1.000
_cell.length_c   1.000
_cell.angle_alpha   90.00
_cell.angle_beta   90.00
_cell.angle_gamma   90.00
#
_symmetry.space_group_name_H-M   'P 1'
#
loop_
_entity.id
_entity.type
_entity.pdbx_description
1 polymer ?
#
loop_
_entity_poly.entity_id
_entity_poly.type
_entity_poly.pdbx_seq_one_letter_code
_entity_poly.pdbx_strand_id
1 'polypeptide(L)'
;METHTLAQLGRDTLPAFSAEFLPSSSAFFPFRATAPPPRDRREILVVHSPQELVAYRNARPRVQLPVVAVRAAGRTEGGAAAADSTGASASESGTGAGDSVDALTHAHVDRSSMFSRRRRISLVPTMGGLHEGHLHLIRGAACTGDEVWVTIFVNALQFHSAKDFLTYPASIDDDMKLLSQVRVDLVFIPSHSSLYPLDSRPHLIAGSEELYTVPRGRDNGDARANGLPNATDKEADRVVRSPVSGFKLERLDTHAGERDALGPTPAASWIPPQRLFRMRVDFEGIEEVEGEGRRRSGFLRGIGTVVTQLFTLIRPTYAHFGFKDFQQVACVKRLICGMGLDALLLAHNTWRDSDGMAASSRNRRMTEEDRKKARKSFLLLQHVSRERRANP
;
A
#
# COMPACT_ATOMS: atom_id res chain seq x y z
N MET A 1 -17.75 -11.65 20.57
CA MET A 1 -16.80 -10.73 19.93
C MET A 1 -15.95 -10.11 21.02
N GLU A 2 -14.66 -10.39 21.05
CA GLU A 2 -13.75 -9.73 21.98
C GLU A 2 -13.75 -8.23 21.69
N THR A 3 -14.07 -7.42 22.69
CA THR A 3 -14.02 -5.96 22.56
C THR A 3 -12.55 -5.53 22.62
N HIS A 4 -11.97 -5.17 21.49
CA HIS A 4 -10.62 -4.64 21.45
C HIS A 4 -10.56 -3.30 22.21
N THR A 5 -9.65 -3.20 23.18
CA THR A 5 -9.35 -1.94 23.88
C THR A 5 -8.36 -1.11 23.05
N LEU A 6 -8.33 0.21 23.28
CA LEU A 6 -7.34 1.09 22.64
C LEU A 6 -5.90 0.69 22.99
N ALA A 7 -5.67 0.15 24.19
CA ALA A 7 -4.38 -0.37 24.62
C ALA A 7 -3.96 -1.63 23.86
N GLN A 8 -4.89 -2.58 23.63
CA GLN A 8 -4.65 -3.74 22.76
C GLN A 8 -4.32 -3.30 21.34
N LEU A 9 -5.13 -2.40 20.77
CA LEU A 9 -4.86 -1.84 19.44
C LEU A 9 -3.46 -1.19 19.37
N GLY A 10 -3.06 -0.50 20.43
CA GLY A 10 -1.70 0.01 20.64
C GLY A 10 -0.62 -1.06 20.47
N ARG A 11 -0.72 -2.14 21.26
CA ARG A 11 0.23 -3.26 21.27
C ARG A 11 0.26 -4.04 19.95
N ASP A 12 -0.87 -4.15 19.27
CA ASP A 12 -0.95 -4.88 18.00
C ASP A 12 -0.43 -4.01 16.83
N THR A 13 -0.58 -2.69 16.93
CA THR A 13 -0.19 -1.74 15.88
C THR A 13 1.28 -1.39 15.96
N LEU A 14 1.76 -1.01 17.14
CA LEU A 14 3.17 -0.76 17.37
C LEU A 14 3.85 -2.12 17.55
N PRO A 15 4.94 -2.45 16.84
CA PRO A 15 5.71 -3.64 17.21
C PRO A 15 6.14 -3.52 18.69
N ALA A 16 6.47 -4.65 19.34
CA ALA A 16 7.16 -4.66 20.62
C ALA A 16 8.54 -4.01 20.46
N PHE A 17 8.55 -2.69 20.34
CA PHE A 17 9.71 -1.84 20.26
C PHE A 17 9.75 -1.10 21.58
N SER A 18 10.81 -1.41 22.33
CA SER A 18 11.22 -0.77 23.57
C SER A 18 10.93 0.73 23.56
N ALA A 19 10.43 1.21 24.69
CA ALA A 19 10.07 2.59 25.00
C ALA A 19 11.23 3.61 24.92
N GLU A 20 12.35 3.26 24.28
CA GLU A 20 13.31 4.22 23.77
C GLU A 20 12.78 4.81 22.47
N PHE A 21 11.76 5.65 22.67
CA PHE A 21 11.45 6.75 21.80
C PHE A 21 12.75 7.55 21.66
N LEU A 22 13.54 7.24 20.63
CA LEU A 22 14.69 8.01 20.26
C LEU A 22 14.23 9.47 20.23
N PRO A 23 14.84 10.37 21.02
CA PRO A 23 14.49 11.77 20.96
C PRO A 23 14.61 12.21 19.50
N SER A 24 13.86 13.22 19.07
CA SER A 24 13.94 13.77 17.71
C SER A 24 15.36 14.19 17.29
N SER A 25 16.31 14.17 18.23
CA SER A 25 17.75 14.38 18.08
C SER A 25 18.59 13.12 17.75
N SER A 26 18.06 11.89 17.82
CA SER A 26 18.86 10.67 17.57
C SER A 26 19.26 10.50 16.10
N ALA A 27 20.54 10.23 15.88
CA ALA A 27 21.11 9.91 14.57
C ALA A 27 20.67 8.53 14.00
N PHE A 28 20.03 7.69 14.83
CA PHE A 28 19.64 6.32 14.46
C PHE A 28 18.19 6.16 14.00
N PHE A 29 17.45 7.26 13.82
CA PHE A 29 16.16 7.21 13.14
C PHE A 29 16.39 7.42 11.63
N PRO A 30 15.98 6.49 10.74
CA PRO A 30 16.28 6.58 9.30
C PRO A 30 15.62 7.77 8.57
N PHE A 31 14.88 8.63 9.27
CA PHE A 31 14.13 9.76 8.70
C PHE A 31 14.65 11.15 9.08
N ARG A 32 15.87 11.23 9.64
CA ARG A 32 16.61 12.50 9.72
C ARG A 32 17.66 12.65 8.62
N ALA A 33 17.54 11.88 7.55
CA ALA A 33 18.25 12.21 6.31
C ALA A 33 17.74 13.59 5.86
N THR A 34 18.63 14.58 5.86
CA THR A 34 18.47 15.73 4.95
C THR A 34 18.06 15.15 3.61
N ALA A 35 16.90 15.56 3.10
CA ALA A 35 16.38 15.04 1.84
C ALA A 35 17.54 15.01 0.82
N PRO A 36 17.70 13.93 0.05
CA PRO A 36 18.75 13.86 -0.94
C PRO A 36 18.73 15.14 -1.79
N PRO A 37 19.89 15.66 -2.22
CA PRO A 37 19.98 16.93 -2.93
C PRO A 37 18.94 16.97 -4.05
N PRO A 38 18.27 18.12 -4.25
CA PRO A 38 17.24 18.22 -5.28
C PRO A 38 17.83 17.73 -6.60
N ARG A 39 17.19 16.71 -7.20
CA ARG A 39 17.46 16.38 -8.61
C ARG A 39 17.08 17.60 -9.44
N ASP A 40 17.73 17.77 -10.59
CA ASP A 40 17.31 18.77 -11.60
C ASP A 40 15.79 18.78 -11.69
N ARG A 41 15.19 19.97 -11.62
CA ARG A 41 13.73 20.18 -11.57
C ARG A 41 13.04 19.32 -12.64
N ARG A 42 12.57 18.15 -12.22
CA ARG A 42 11.67 17.34 -13.04
C ARG A 42 10.29 17.90 -12.83
N GLU A 43 9.58 18.05 -13.94
CA GLU A 43 8.17 18.40 -13.94
C GLU A 43 7.40 17.34 -13.14
N ILE A 44 6.53 17.79 -12.24
CA ILE A 44 5.66 16.89 -11.46
C ILE A 44 4.62 16.33 -12.43
N LEU A 45 4.59 15.01 -12.62
CA LEU A 45 3.57 14.39 -13.45
C LEU A 45 2.23 14.38 -12.71
N VAL A 46 1.22 15.05 -13.25
CA VAL A 46 -0.13 15.06 -12.69
C VAL A 46 -1.00 14.08 -13.47
N VAL A 47 -1.69 13.18 -12.76
CA VAL A 47 -2.57 12.15 -13.34
C VAL A 47 -3.95 12.22 -12.72
N HIS A 48 -5.00 12.09 -13.52
CA HIS A 48 -6.38 12.22 -13.06
C HIS A 48 -7.20 10.93 -13.19
N SER A 49 -6.82 9.99 -14.07
CA SER A 49 -7.54 8.73 -14.22
C SER A 49 -6.77 7.53 -13.63
N PRO A 50 -7.47 6.55 -13.04
CA PRO A 50 -6.85 5.28 -12.64
C PRO A 50 -6.16 4.56 -13.80
N GLN A 51 -6.68 4.68 -15.02
CA GLN A 51 -6.14 4.02 -16.21
C GLN A 51 -4.77 4.60 -16.59
N GLU A 52 -4.64 5.93 -16.66
CA GLU A 52 -3.35 6.60 -16.89
C GLU A 52 -2.35 6.27 -15.78
N LEU A 53 -2.79 6.24 -14.52
CA LEU A 53 -1.93 5.92 -13.39
C LEU A 53 -1.36 4.50 -13.50
N VAL A 54 -2.21 3.53 -13.84
CA VAL A 54 -1.81 2.13 -14.04
C VAL A 54 -0.92 1.98 -15.27
N ALA A 55 -1.24 2.67 -16.37
CA ALA A 55 -0.42 2.69 -17.58
C ALA A 55 0.99 3.23 -17.28
N TYR A 56 1.08 4.38 -16.61
CA TYR A 56 2.34 4.96 -16.15
C TYR A 56 3.09 3.98 -15.25
N ARG A 57 2.45 3.46 -14.19
CA ARG A 57 3.06 2.51 -13.25
C ARG A 57 3.70 1.31 -13.97
N ASN A 58 3.01 0.77 -14.98
CA ASN A 58 3.43 -0.40 -15.73
C ASN A 58 4.55 -0.10 -16.73
N ALA A 59 4.56 1.10 -17.33
CA ALA A 59 5.54 1.54 -18.32
C ALA A 59 6.87 2.05 -17.70
N ARG A 60 6.97 2.15 -16.37
CA ARG A 60 8.14 2.75 -15.71
C ARG A 60 9.46 2.02 -16.00
N PRO A 61 10.55 2.79 -16.23
CA PRO A 61 11.87 2.22 -16.45
C PRO A 61 12.38 1.53 -15.18
N ARG A 62 13.17 0.47 -15.38
CA ARG A 62 13.86 -0.24 -14.30
C ARG A 62 15.11 0.53 -13.86
N VAL A 63 15.49 0.37 -12.59
CA VAL A 63 16.78 0.82 -12.05
C VAL A 63 17.83 -0.24 -12.36
N GLN A 64 18.93 0.15 -12.98
CA GLN A 64 20.10 -0.71 -13.14
C GLN A 64 21.00 -0.58 -11.90
N LEU A 65 21.41 -1.70 -11.34
CA LEU A 65 22.31 -1.75 -10.18
C LEU A 65 23.55 -2.59 -10.53
N PRO A 66 24.75 -2.15 -10.12
CA PRO A 66 25.96 -2.95 -10.29
C PRO A 66 25.88 -4.20 -9.41
N VAL A 67 26.26 -5.36 -9.96
CA VAL A 67 26.37 -6.58 -9.18
C VAL A 67 27.70 -6.57 -8.44
N VAL A 68 27.65 -6.66 -7.11
CA VAL A 68 28.86 -6.84 -6.29
C VAL A 68 29.08 -8.33 -6.13
N ALA A 69 30.02 -8.89 -6.91
CA ALA A 69 30.45 -10.27 -6.74
C ALA A 69 31.42 -10.35 -5.55
N VAL A 70 30.97 -10.91 -4.43
CA VAL A 70 31.86 -11.28 -3.34
C VAL A 70 32.52 -12.60 -3.72
N ARG A 71 33.74 -12.54 -4.25
CA ARG A 71 34.56 -13.75 -4.40
C ARG A 71 34.95 -14.21 -3.01
N ALA A 72 34.47 -15.38 -2.60
CA ALA A 72 35.04 -16.07 -1.46
C ALA A 72 36.53 -16.29 -1.74
N ALA A 73 37.40 -15.83 -0.85
CA ALA A 73 38.82 -16.11 -0.92
C ALA A 73 38.99 -17.63 -1.04
N GLY A 74 39.58 -18.08 -2.15
CA GLY A 74 39.68 -19.50 -2.48
C GLY A 74 40.35 -20.25 -1.33
N ARG A 75 39.69 -21.29 -0.83
CA ARG A 75 40.43 -22.40 -0.24
C ARG A 75 41.27 -22.97 -1.37
N THR A 76 42.58 -22.92 -1.21
CA THR A 76 43.51 -23.69 -2.02
C THR A 76 43.14 -25.16 -1.87
N GLU A 77 42.46 -25.72 -2.86
CA GLU A 77 42.42 -27.16 -3.05
C GLU A 77 43.84 -27.60 -3.41
N GLY A 78 44.58 -28.03 -2.40
CA GLY A 78 45.80 -28.80 -2.60
C GLY A 78 45.43 -30.13 -3.25
N GLY A 79 45.62 -30.21 -4.57
CA GLY A 79 45.61 -31.49 -5.28
C GLY A 79 46.73 -32.38 -4.71
N ALA A 80 46.34 -33.50 -4.10
CA ALA A 80 47.25 -34.57 -3.76
C ALA A 80 47.66 -35.30 -5.03
N ALA A 81 48.77 -34.87 -5.65
CA ALA A 81 49.52 -35.69 -6.59
C ALA A 81 50.70 -36.30 -5.84
N ALA A 82 50.74 -37.63 -5.83
CA ALA A 82 51.84 -38.42 -5.32
C ALA A 82 53.13 -38.13 -6.08
N ALA A 83 54.22 -37.83 -5.35
CA ALA A 83 55.58 -38.02 -5.84
C ALA A 83 56.52 -38.24 -4.67
N ASP A 84 57.18 -39.39 -4.77
CA ASP A 84 58.23 -39.98 -3.96
C ASP A 84 59.45 -39.03 -3.84
N SER A 85 60.01 -38.86 -2.64
CA SER A 85 61.44 -38.49 -2.51
C SER A 85 61.97 -38.77 -1.11
N THR A 86 63.03 -39.57 -1.11
CA THR A 86 64.04 -39.70 -0.07
C THR A 86 64.97 -38.47 -0.10
N GLY A 87 65.45 -38.00 1.06
CA GLY A 87 66.57 -37.04 1.07
C GLY A 87 66.64 -36.11 2.29
N ALA A 88 67.70 -36.28 3.09
CA ALA A 88 68.01 -35.63 4.36
C ALA A 88 68.26 -34.10 4.35
N SER A 89 67.98 -33.50 5.52
CA SER A 89 68.72 -32.46 6.27
C SER A 89 69.14 -31.12 5.62
N ALA A 90 68.74 -29.99 6.23
CA ALA A 90 69.60 -29.17 7.11
C ALA A 90 69.09 -27.71 7.33
N SER A 91 69.42 -27.18 8.52
CA SER A 91 69.60 -25.78 8.99
C SER A 91 68.41 -24.81 9.17
N GLU A 92 68.06 -24.66 10.46
CA GLU A 92 67.87 -23.43 11.28
C GLU A 92 67.74 -22.04 10.63
N SER A 93 66.73 -21.26 11.05
CA SER A 93 66.92 -20.13 11.99
C SER A 93 65.59 -19.39 12.26
N GLY A 94 65.31 -19.03 13.53
CA GLY A 94 64.21 -18.16 13.94
C GLY A 94 64.36 -16.73 13.42
N THR A 95 63.37 -15.85 13.43
CA THR A 95 62.61 -15.33 14.56
C THR A 95 61.67 -14.24 14.02
N GLY A 96 60.59 -13.90 14.75
CA GLY A 96 59.96 -12.58 14.61
C GLY A 96 58.51 -12.58 14.10
N ALA A 97 57.58 -12.72 15.04
CA ALA A 97 56.20 -12.25 14.90
C ALA A 97 56.15 -10.71 14.93
N GLY A 98 55.22 -10.11 14.18
CA GLY A 98 55.00 -8.66 14.18
C GLY A 98 54.10 -8.14 13.06
N ASP A 99 52.87 -8.66 13.00
CA ASP A 99 51.62 -8.03 12.53
C ASP A 99 51.63 -7.16 11.26
N SER A 100 51.40 -7.83 10.13
CA SER A 100 50.84 -7.23 8.90
C SER A 100 49.34 -6.97 9.06
N VAL A 101 48.98 -5.78 9.51
CA VAL A 101 47.65 -5.19 9.28
C VAL A 101 47.62 -4.65 7.84
N ASP A 102 47.19 -5.47 6.88
CA ASP A 102 46.65 -5.01 5.58
C ASP A 102 46.17 -6.20 4.72
N ALA A 103 45.16 -6.92 5.20
CA ALA A 103 44.47 -7.93 4.40
C ALA A 103 42.94 -7.79 4.52
N LEU A 104 42.43 -6.59 4.23
CA LEU A 104 40.99 -6.35 4.06
C LEU A 104 40.67 -6.15 2.57
N THR A 105 40.43 -7.28 1.91
CA THR A 105 39.52 -7.48 0.77
C THR A 105 39.22 -6.26 -0.11
N HIS A 106 39.95 -6.12 -1.22
CA HIS A 106 39.45 -5.36 -2.37
C HIS A 106 38.31 -6.13 -3.04
N ALA A 107 37.06 -5.79 -2.68
CA ALA A 107 35.90 -6.23 -3.44
C ALA A 107 35.98 -5.64 -4.87
N HIS A 108 36.29 -6.48 -5.85
CA HIS A 108 36.21 -6.09 -7.26
C HIS A 108 34.74 -5.97 -7.64
N VAL A 109 34.26 -4.73 -7.83
CA VAL A 109 32.93 -4.48 -8.41
C VAL A 109 33.00 -4.85 -9.89
N ASP A 110 32.45 -6.00 -10.25
CA ASP A 110 32.30 -6.41 -11.65
C ASP A 110 31.25 -5.51 -12.32
N ARG A 111 31.72 -4.43 -12.96
CA ARG A 111 30.86 -3.47 -13.68
C ARG A 111 30.22 -4.07 -14.95
N SER A 112 30.63 -5.26 -15.38
CA SER A 112 30.07 -5.96 -16.56
C SER A 112 28.69 -6.54 -16.29
N SER A 113 28.35 -6.77 -15.02
CA SER A 113 27.15 -7.44 -14.56
C SER A 113 26.23 -6.42 -13.90
N MET A 114 25.16 -6.02 -14.59
CA MET A 114 24.12 -5.14 -14.05
C MET A 114 22.79 -5.89 -13.96
N PHE A 115 22.14 -5.87 -12.80
CA PHE A 115 20.78 -6.38 -12.66
C PHE A 115 19.77 -5.23 -12.67
N SER A 116 18.59 -5.47 -13.25
CA SER A 116 17.51 -4.47 -13.35
C SER A 116 16.39 -4.76 -12.36
N ARG A 117 16.03 -3.78 -11.52
CA ARG A 117 14.90 -3.87 -10.59
C ARG A 117 13.83 -2.83 -10.93
N ARG A 118 12.56 -3.13 -10.64
CA ARG A 118 11.49 -2.10 -10.69
C ARG A 118 11.80 -0.97 -9.69
N ARG A 119 11.48 0.27 -10.08
CA ARG A 119 11.55 1.42 -9.18
C ARG A 119 10.60 1.27 -7.99
N ARG A 120 11.10 1.56 -6.79
CA ARG A 120 10.32 1.64 -5.54
C ARG A 120 9.50 2.91 -5.54
N ILE A 121 8.21 2.75 -5.28
CA ILE A 121 7.30 3.86 -5.02
C ILE A 121 7.22 4.08 -3.52
N SER A 122 7.44 5.32 -3.09
CA SER A 122 6.99 5.80 -1.79
C SER A 122 5.71 6.60 -1.97
N LEU A 123 4.62 6.10 -1.40
CA LEU A 123 3.28 6.69 -1.49
C LEU A 123 2.98 7.53 -0.24
N VAL A 124 2.51 8.75 -0.45
CA VAL A 124 1.92 9.61 0.59
C VAL A 124 0.45 9.89 0.21
N PRO A 125 -0.52 9.13 0.76
CA PRO A 125 -1.91 9.36 0.48
C PRO A 125 -2.45 10.54 1.29
N THR A 126 -3.09 11.51 0.63
CA THR A 126 -3.65 12.70 1.28
C THR A 126 -5.04 13.05 0.74
N MET A 127 -5.77 13.88 1.49
CA MET A 127 -7.00 14.53 1.01
C MET A 127 -6.76 15.94 0.45
N GLY A 128 -5.51 16.37 0.30
CA GLY A 128 -5.19 17.79 0.06
C GLY A 128 -5.38 18.66 1.31
N GLY A 129 -5.33 19.99 1.12
CA GLY A 129 -5.23 20.93 2.23
C GLY A 129 -3.89 20.77 2.94
N LEU A 130 -2.82 20.71 2.14
CA LEU A 130 -1.48 20.36 2.58
C LEU A 130 -0.93 21.39 3.58
N HIS A 131 0.00 20.91 4.39
CA HIS A 131 0.66 21.64 5.47
C HIS A 131 1.97 20.95 5.82
N GLU A 132 2.75 21.51 6.75
CA GLU A 132 4.09 21.02 7.06
C GLU A 132 4.13 19.55 7.51
N GLY A 133 3.11 19.08 8.23
CA GLY A 133 2.97 17.65 8.53
C GLY A 133 2.92 16.73 7.30
N HIS A 134 2.30 17.15 6.19
CA HIS A 134 2.33 16.40 4.94
C HIS A 134 3.70 16.50 4.24
N LEU A 135 4.30 17.69 4.23
CA LEU A 135 5.64 17.89 3.66
C LEU A 135 6.70 17.07 4.40
N HIS A 136 6.55 16.89 5.72
CA HIS A 136 7.37 15.98 6.52
C HIS A 136 7.27 14.53 6.03
N LEU A 137 6.06 14.03 5.76
CA LEU A 137 5.86 12.69 5.17
C LEU A 137 6.54 12.56 3.81
N ILE A 138 6.39 13.58 2.95
CA ILE A 138 6.96 13.61 1.60
C ILE A 138 8.50 13.62 1.64
N ARG A 139 9.11 14.40 2.54
CA ARG A 139 10.56 14.37 2.74
C ARG A 139 11.03 13.00 3.23
N GLY A 140 10.28 12.36 4.12
CA GLY A 140 10.53 10.97 4.51
C GLY A 140 10.42 9.99 3.34
N ALA A 141 9.42 10.17 2.47
CA ALA A 141 9.22 9.37 1.26
C ALA A 141 10.36 9.50 0.26
N ALA A 142 10.91 10.71 0.12
CA ALA A 142 12.06 10.98 -0.75
C ALA A 142 13.35 10.27 -0.31
N CYS A 143 13.43 9.82 0.95
CA CYS A 143 14.57 9.10 1.51
C CYS A 143 14.46 7.57 1.36
N THR A 144 13.29 7.03 1.04
CA THR A 144 13.04 5.57 0.99
C THR A 144 12.85 5.04 -0.42
N GLY A 145 12.16 5.82 -1.27
CA GLY A 145 11.75 5.41 -2.61
C GLY A 145 12.65 5.93 -3.73
N ASP A 146 12.53 5.29 -4.88
CA ASP A 146 13.16 5.79 -6.11
C ASP A 146 12.29 6.91 -6.73
N GLU A 147 10.97 6.83 -6.51
CA GLU A 147 9.94 7.83 -6.88
C GLU A 147 8.99 8.09 -5.72
N VAL A 148 8.58 9.36 -5.55
CA VAL A 148 7.60 9.80 -4.55
C VAL A 148 6.28 10.15 -5.21
N TRP A 149 5.23 9.43 -4.83
CA TRP A 149 3.89 9.59 -5.37
C TRP A 149 2.97 10.14 -4.28
N VAL A 150 2.24 11.20 -4.59
CA VAL A 150 1.28 11.83 -3.67
C VAL A 150 -0.12 11.67 -4.25
N THR A 151 -1.11 11.33 -3.43
CA THR A 151 -2.51 11.38 -3.85
C THR A 151 -3.20 12.57 -3.21
N ILE A 152 -4.06 13.26 -3.96
CA ILE A 152 -4.96 14.29 -3.43
C ILE A 152 -6.38 13.87 -3.76
N PHE A 153 -7.09 13.35 -2.76
CA PHE A 153 -8.47 12.90 -2.94
C PHE A 153 -9.27 13.09 -1.65
N VAL A 154 -10.21 14.04 -1.64
CA VAL A 154 -11.15 14.24 -0.53
C VAL A 154 -12.18 13.11 -0.56
N ASN A 155 -11.91 12.03 0.15
CA ASN A 155 -12.75 10.83 0.12
C ASN A 155 -14.11 11.06 0.79
N ALA A 156 -15.21 11.06 0.02
CA ALA A 156 -16.56 11.25 0.58
C ALA A 156 -16.97 10.17 1.61
N LEU A 157 -16.41 8.95 1.52
CA LEU A 157 -16.79 7.81 2.38
C LEU A 157 -16.34 7.97 3.84
N GLN A 158 -15.43 8.90 4.14
CA GLN A 158 -14.93 9.16 5.48
C GLN A 158 -15.48 10.46 6.09
N PHE A 159 -16.59 11.00 5.59
CA PHE A 159 -17.27 12.15 6.17
C PHE A 159 -18.61 11.76 6.79
N HIS A 160 -18.93 12.35 7.95
CA HIS A 160 -20.19 12.13 8.68
C HIS A 160 -21.25 13.20 8.39
N SER A 161 -20.90 14.26 7.65
CA SER A 161 -21.84 15.32 7.28
C SER A 161 -21.52 15.89 5.89
N ALA A 162 -22.57 16.24 5.15
CA ALA A 162 -22.46 16.96 3.88
C ALA A 162 -21.66 18.24 4.05
N LYS A 163 -21.95 18.98 5.12
CA LYS A 163 -21.34 20.27 5.41
C LYS A 163 -19.83 20.14 5.59
N ASP A 164 -19.33 19.18 6.39
CA ASP A 164 -17.87 19.00 6.56
C ASP A 164 -17.19 18.59 5.25
N PHE A 165 -17.84 17.73 4.45
CA PHE A 165 -17.34 17.32 3.14
C PHE A 165 -17.22 18.51 2.18
N LEU A 166 -18.30 19.29 2.02
CA LEU A 166 -18.36 20.42 1.09
C LEU A 166 -17.48 21.61 1.51
N THR A 167 -17.22 21.75 2.81
CA THR A 167 -16.39 22.85 3.36
C THR A 167 -14.98 22.39 3.74
N TYR A 168 -14.54 21.22 3.28
CA TYR A 168 -13.19 20.73 3.56
C TYR A 168 -12.14 21.68 2.95
N PRO A 169 -11.17 22.20 3.72
CA PRO A 169 -10.28 23.26 3.26
C PRO A 169 -9.13 22.71 2.40
N ALA A 170 -9.45 22.34 1.15
CA ALA A 170 -8.50 21.88 0.15
C ALA A 170 -8.51 22.80 -1.08
N SER A 171 -7.32 23.11 -1.60
CA SER A 171 -7.10 23.94 -2.79
C SER A 171 -5.98 23.28 -3.58
N ILE A 172 -6.30 22.77 -4.77
CA ILE A 172 -5.31 22.08 -5.61
C ILE A 172 -4.15 23.02 -5.96
N ASP A 173 -4.43 24.29 -6.27
CA ASP A 173 -3.39 25.26 -6.61
C ASP A 173 -2.42 25.52 -5.45
N ASP A 174 -2.94 25.67 -4.22
CA ASP A 174 -2.09 25.88 -3.05
C ASP A 174 -1.32 24.62 -2.67
N ASP A 175 -1.94 23.45 -2.83
CA ASP A 175 -1.29 22.17 -2.62
C ASP A 175 -0.13 21.99 -3.62
N MET A 176 -0.34 22.28 -4.91
CA MET A 176 0.70 22.20 -5.94
C MET A 176 1.86 23.17 -5.70
N LYS A 177 1.59 24.39 -5.21
CA LYS A 177 2.67 25.32 -4.79
C LYS A 177 3.55 24.71 -3.71
N LEU A 178 2.96 24.07 -2.70
CA LEU A 178 3.70 23.41 -1.63
C LEU A 178 4.46 22.17 -2.14
N LEU A 179 3.84 21.37 -3.01
CA LEU A 179 4.47 20.18 -3.59
C LEU A 179 5.67 20.54 -4.48
N SER A 180 5.64 21.70 -5.15
CA SER A 180 6.78 22.19 -5.95
C SER A 180 8.07 22.46 -5.15
N GLN A 181 7.95 22.57 -3.82
CA GLN A 181 9.07 22.84 -2.91
C GLN A 181 9.73 21.55 -2.37
N VAL A 182 9.18 20.38 -2.69
CA VAL A 182 9.65 19.08 -2.20
C VAL A 182 9.77 18.09 -3.36
N ARG A 183 10.53 17.00 -3.16
CA ARG A 183 10.71 15.98 -4.19
C ARG A 183 9.45 15.14 -4.32
N VAL A 184 8.67 15.43 -5.36
CA VAL A 184 7.49 14.66 -5.78
C VAL A 184 7.64 14.36 -7.27
N ASP A 185 7.48 13.10 -7.64
CA ASP A 185 7.61 12.65 -9.02
C ASP A 185 6.23 12.54 -9.70
N LEU A 186 5.18 12.19 -8.94
CA LEU A 186 3.81 12.06 -9.46
C LEU A 186 2.77 12.53 -8.43
N VAL A 187 1.74 13.24 -8.91
CA VAL A 187 0.54 13.59 -8.14
C VAL A 187 -0.70 12.98 -8.79
N PHE A 188 -1.41 12.13 -8.06
CA PHE A 188 -2.65 11.52 -8.51
C PHE A 188 -3.86 12.24 -7.90
N ILE A 189 -4.69 12.85 -8.76
CA ILE A 189 -5.87 13.66 -8.38
C ILE A 189 -7.12 13.08 -9.08
N PRO A 190 -7.65 11.94 -8.59
CA PRO A 190 -8.81 11.32 -9.20
C PRO A 190 -10.10 12.09 -8.90
N SER A 191 -11.07 11.95 -9.81
CA SER A 191 -12.45 12.28 -9.50
C SER A 191 -13.11 11.17 -8.69
N HIS A 192 -14.18 11.54 -8.01
CA HIS A 192 -15.06 10.63 -7.30
C HIS A 192 -15.62 9.52 -8.21
N SER A 193 -16.00 9.84 -9.45
CA SER A 193 -16.53 8.87 -10.42
C SER A 193 -15.45 7.99 -11.05
N SER A 194 -14.20 8.45 -11.11
CA SER A 194 -13.10 7.63 -11.65
C SER A 194 -12.60 6.62 -10.63
N LEU A 195 -12.46 7.02 -9.36
CA LEU A 195 -12.00 6.12 -8.29
C LEU A 195 -13.10 5.19 -7.77
N TYR A 196 -14.35 5.64 -7.79
CA TYR A 196 -15.52 4.85 -7.41
C TYR A 196 -16.50 4.77 -8.59
N PRO A 197 -16.17 4.00 -9.63
CA PRO A 197 -17.05 3.85 -10.78
C PRO A 197 -18.36 3.20 -10.37
N LEU A 198 -19.46 3.67 -10.99
CA LEU A 198 -20.78 3.05 -10.85
C LEU A 198 -20.80 1.74 -11.63
N ASP A 199 -21.66 0.82 -11.19
CA ASP A 199 -21.87 -0.53 -11.76
C ASP A 199 -22.63 -0.46 -13.10
N SER A 200 -22.10 0.29 -14.06
CA SER A 200 -22.72 0.54 -15.37
C SER A 200 -22.01 -0.19 -16.52
N ARG A 201 -21.00 -1.03 -16.23
CA ARG A 201 -20.33 -1.88 -17.22
C ARG A 201 -20.69 -3.35 -16.99
N PRO A 202 -21.26 -4.05 -17.98
CA PRO A 202 -21.37 -5.51 -17.90
C PRO A 202 -19.96 -6.11 -18.02
N HIS A 203 -19.33 -6.41 -16.88
CA HIS A 203 -18.06 -7.15 -16.81
C HIS A 203 -18.26 -8.67 -16.80
N LEU A 204 -19.51 -9.12 -16.74
CA LEU A 204 -19.88 -10.52 -16.79
C LEU A 204 -20.14 -10.91 -18.25
N ILE A 205 -19.14 -11.53 -18.88
CA ILE A 205 -19.38 -12.34 -20.07
C ILE A 205 -19.69 -13.74 -19.54
N ALA A 206 -20.96 -14.11 -19.51
CA ALA A 206 -21.33 -15.50 -19.22
C ALA A 206 -20.85 -16.35 -20.41
N GLY A 207 -19.88 -17.24 -20.15
CA GLY A 207 -19.50 -18.24 -21.13
C GLY A 207 -20.73 -19.11 -21.44
N SER A 208 -21.17 -19.14 -22.70
CA SER A 208 -22.10 -20.17 -23.16
C SER A 208 -21.28 -21.38 -23.59
N GLU A 209 -20.87 -22.21 -22.64
CA GLU A 209 -20.41 -23.55 -23.01
C GLU A 209 -21.65 -24.42 -23.25
N GLU A 210 -21.97 -24.70 -24.51
CA GLU A 210 -22.52 -26.02 -24.79
C GLU A 210 -21.38 -27.00 -24.50
N LEU A 211 -21.46 -27.66 -23.35
CA LEU A 211 -20.56 -28.75 -22.99
C LEU A 211 -20.77 -29.88 -23.99
N TYR A 212 -19.96 -29.93 -25.04
CA TYR A 212 -19.89 -31.10 -25.91
C TYR A 212 -19.00 -32.14 -25.24
N THR A 213 -19.57 -33.29 -24.93
CA THR A 213 -18.80 -34.46 -24.55
C THR A 213 -17.95 -34.87 -25.75
N VAL A 214 -16.62 -34.72 -25.65
CA VAL A 214 -15.70 -35.36 -26.58
C VAL A 214 -15.92 -36.87 -26.43
N PRO A 215 -16.38 -37.59 -27.47
CA PRO A 215 -16.50 -39.04 -27.38
C PRO A 215 -15.11 -39.58 -27.08
N ARG A 216 -14.94 -40.31 -25.98
CA ARG A 216 -13.72 -41.10 -25.76
C ARG A 216 -13.59 -41.99 -26.99
N GLY A 217 -12.54 -41.77 -27.77
CA GLY A 217 -12.20 -42.64 -28.88
C GLY A 217 -12.21 -44.06 -28.36
N ARG A 218 -12.92 -44.95 -29.05
CA ARG A 218 -12.78 -46.39 -28.85
C ARG A 218 -11.30 -46.69 -28.81
N ASP A 219 -10.87 -47.33 -27.73
CA ASP A 219 -9.59 -48.03 -27.68
C ASP A 219 -9.58 -49.02 -28.85
N ASN A 220 -8.95 -48.64 -29.96
CA ASN A 220 -8.66 -49.57 -31.04
C ASN A 220 -7.39 -50.33 -30.65
N GLY A 221 -7.58 -51.37 -29.85
CA GLY A 221 -6.81 -52.59 -30.03
C GLY A 221 -7.24 -53.27 -31.33
N ASP A 222 -6.24 -53.67 -32.11
CA ASP A 222 -6.29 -54.66 -33.19
C ASP A 222 -6.73 -54.23 -34.60
N ALA A 223 -5.68 -54.01 -35.40
CA ALA A 223 -5.36 -54.72 -36.65
C ALA A 223 -6.37 -54.76 -37.82
N ARG A 224 -5.89 -54.19 -38.95
CA ARG A 224 -5.98 -54.67 -40.34
C ARG A 224 -7.37 -54.93 -40.93
N ALA A 225 -7.74 -54.17 -41.97
CA ALA A 225 -7.97 -54.69 -43.34
C ALA A 225 -8.48 -53.60 -44.29
N ASN A 226 -8.15 -53.80 -45.56
CA ASN A 226 -8.46 -52.99 -46.73
C ASN A 226 -9.95 -52.70 -46.97
N GLY A 227 -10.22 -51.57 -47.61
CA GLY A 227 -11.43 -51.36 -48.41
C GLY A 227 -12.05 -49.99 -48.21
N LEU A 228 -11.98 -49.11 -49.22
CA LEU A 228 -12.96 -48.04 -49.35
C LEU A 228 -14.33 -48.69 -49.64
N PRO A 229 -15.42 -48.23 -49.01
CA PRO A 229 -16.74 -48.33 -49.61
C PRO A 229 -17.31 -46.96 -49.93
N ASN A 230 -18.07 -47.00 -51.02
CA ASN A 230 -18.86 -45.94 -51.63
C ASN A 230 -20.00 -45.43 -50.73
N ALA A 231 -20.59 -44.36 -51.24
CA ALA A 231 -21.82 -43.69 -50.80
C ALA A 231 -22.95 -44.58 -50.26
N THR A 232 -23.80 -43.88 -49.50
CA THR A 232 -25.11 -44.23 -48.92
C THR A 232 -25.06 -45.08 -47.65
N ASP A 233 -25.21 -44.40 -46.51
CA ASP A 233 -26.25 -44.75 -45.55
C ASP A 233 -26.70 -43.50 -44.80
N LYS A 234 -27.99 -43.20 -44.99
CA LYS A 234 -28.76 -42.26 -44.18
C LYS A 234 -28.92 -42.86 -42.78
N GLU A 235 -29.21 -41.98 -41.83
CA GLU A 235 -29.91 -42.32 -40.58
C GLU A 235 -29.05 -42.69 -39.37
N ALA A 236 -28.41 -41.67 -38.77
CA ALA A 236 -28.16 -41.63 -37.32
C ALA A 236 -27.86 -40.20 -36.84
N ASP A 237 -28.69 -39.22 -37.22
CA ASP A 237 -28.63 -37.87 -36.65
C ASP A 237 -29.90 -37.62 -35.85
N ARG A 238 -29.95 -38.18 -34.63
CA ARG A 238 -31.00 -37.91 -33.66
C ARG A 238 -30.37 -37.25 -32.43
N VAL A 239 -30.05 -35.98 -32.61
CA VAL A 239 -29.73 -35.07 -31.51
C VAL A 239 -30.97 -34.95 -30.62
N VAL A 240 -30.97 -35.65 -29.48
CA VAL A 240 -31.97 -35.43 -28.44
C VAL A 240 -31.63 -34.11 -27.76
N ARG A 241 -32.25 -33.02 -28.23
CA ARG A 241 -32.28 -31.75 -27.51
C ARG A 241 -33.19 -31.92 -26.29
N SER A 242 -32.62 -31.93 -25.09
CA SER A 242 -33.40 -31.68 -23.88
C SER A 242 -33.64 -30.16 -23.77
N PRO A 243 -34.89 -29.68 -23.78
CA PRO A 243 -35.14 -28.27 -23.52
C PRO A 243 -34.98 -28.02 -22.02
N VAL A 244 -33.91 -27.35 -21.62
CA VAL A 244 -33.92 -26.65 -20.33
C VAL A 244 -34.86 -25.46 -20.50
N SER A 245 -36.09 -25.66 -20.06
CA SER A 245 -37.16 -24.69 -20.02
C SER A 245 -36.75 -23.41 -19.28
N GLY A 246 -36.74 -22.30 -20.03
CA GLY A 246 -37.03 -20.92 -19.61
C GLY A 246 -36.64 -20.48 -18.19
N PHE A 247 -35.46 -19.85 -18.06
CA PHE A 247 -35.32 -18.75 -17.11
C PHE A 247 -35.86 -17.47 -17.76
N LYS A 248 -37.09 -17.11 -17.40
CA LYS A 248 -37.68 -15.81 -17.74
C LYS A 248 -36.95 -14.76 -16.90
N LEU A 249 -36.15 -13.92 -17.55
CA LEU A 249 -35.57 -12.75 -16.90
C LEU A 249 -36.71 -11.77 -16.65
N GLU A 250 -37.28 -11.78 -15.44
CA GLU A 250 -38.23 -10.73 -15.07
C GLU A 250 -37.47 -9.41 -15.04
N ARG A 251 -37.89 -8.49 -15.91
CA ARG A 251 -37.59 -7.07 -15.76
C ARG A 251 -38.12 -6.68 -14.39
N LEU A 252 -37.23 -6.33 -13.47
CA LEU A 252 -37.64 -5.61 -12.28
C LEU A 252 -38.06 -4.21 -12.71
N ASP A 253 -39.37 -4.06 -12.88
CA ASP A 253 -40.01 -2.77 -13.06
C ASP A 253 -39.70 -1.89 -11.85
N THR A 254 -39.31 -0.66 -12.17
CA THR A 254 -39.16 0.45 -11.24
C THR A 254 -40.49 0.75 -10.58
N HIS A 255 -40.76 0.16 -9.43
CA HIS A 255 -41.79 0.66 -8.52
C HIS A 255 -41.15 1.27 -7.27
N ALA A 256 -41.07 2.60 -7.32
CA ALA A 256 -41.18 3.45 -6.15
C ALA A 256 -42.43 3.03 -5.34
N GLY A 257 -42.22 2.65 -4.09
CA GLY A 257 -43.24 2.10 -3.22
C GLY A 257 -42.73 2.08 -1.78
N GLU A 258 -42.62 3.29 -1.24
CA GLU A 258 -42.56 3.60 0.19
C GLU A 258 -43.50 2.69 1.00
N ARG A 259 -42.96 1.94 1.97
CA ARG A 259 -43.70 1.50 3.16
C ARG A 259 -42.79 1.53 4.37
N ASP A 260 -43.14 2.45 5.26
CA ASP A 260 -42.60 2.69 6.57
C ASP A 260 -42.73 1.47 7.49
N ALA A 261 -41.61 1.08 8.08
CA ALA A 261 -41.57 0.34 9.35
C ALA A 261 -40.17 0.49 9.98
N LEU A 262 -39.83 1.71 10.41
CA LEU A 262 -38.71 1.94 11.31
C LEU A 262 -39.19 2.84 12.44
N GLY A 263 -38.99 2.36 13.68
CA GLY A 263 -39.14 3.16 14.90
C GLY A 263 -38.26 4.43 14.87
N PRO A 264 -38.28 5.24 15.95
CA PRO A 264 -37.78 6.61 15.92
C PRO A 264 -36.40 6.70 15.26
N THR A 265 -36.37 7.35 14.11
CA THR A 265 -35.19 7.50 13.26
C THR A 265 -34.14 8.32 14.00
N PRO A 266 -32.91 7.81 14.23
CA PRO A 266 -31.83 8.66 14.70
C PRO A 266 -31.54 9.68 13.59
N ALA A 267 -31.41 10.95 13.99
CA ALA A 267 -31.21 12.14 13.17
C ALA A 267 -30.55 11.86 11.80
N ALA A 268 -31.21 12.29 10.72
CA ALA A 268 -30.84 12.13 9.31
C ALA A 268 -29.31 11.99 9.08
N SER A 269 -28.84 10.74 9.05
CA SER A 269 -27.43 10.43 8.84
C SER A 269 -27.04 10.76 7.41
N TRP A 270 -26.03 11.60 7.21
CA TRP A 270 -25.45 11.87 5.90
C TRP A 270 -25.07 10.57 5.17
N ILE A 271 -25.51 10.44 3.92
CA ILE A 271 -25.17 9.33 3.04
C ILE A 271 -24.32 9.90 1.89
N PRO A 272 -23.04 9.51 1.77
CA PRO A 272 -22.19 9.97 0.68
C PRO A 272 -22.81 9.63 -0.69
N PRO A 273 -22.71 10.51 -1.71
CA PRO A 273 -23.40 10.38 -2.99
C PRO A 273 -22.99 9.17 -3.86
N GLN A 274 -22.11 8.30 -3.38
CA GLN A 274 -21.46 7.22 -4.14
C GLN A 274 -21.95 5.83 -3.75
N ARG A 275 -23.22 5.72 -3.32
CA ARG A 275 -23.86 4.52 -2.76
C ARG A 275 -23.87 3.28 -3.69
N LEU A 276 -23.45 3.43 -4.94
CA LEU A 276 -23.34 2.33 -5.90
C LEU A 276 -21.96 1.65 -5.92
N PHE A 277 -20.93 2.22 -5.28
CA PHE A 277 -19.69 1.49 -5.04
C PHE A 277 -19.89 0.53 -3.87
N ARG A 278 -20.10 -0.76 -4.18
CA ARG A 278 -20.53 -1.79 -3.22
C ARG A 278 -19.38 -2.55 -2.54
N MET A 279 -18.13 -2.36 -2.95
CA MET A 279 -16.98 -2.98 -2.28
C MET A 279 -16.64 -2.21 -0.99
N ARG A 280 -16.68 -2.89 0.15
CA ARG A 280 -16.35 -2.31 1.47
C ARG A 280 -15.24 -3.13 2.11
N VAL A 281 -14.38 -2.46 2.87
CA VAL A 281 -13.31 -3.08 3.64
C VAL A 281 -13.60 -2.83 5.11
N ASP A 282 -13.83 -3.90 5.85
CA ASP A 282 -14.07 -3.84 7.29
C ASP A 282 -12.87 -4.42 8.05
N PHE A 283 -12.62 -3.92 9.25
CA PHE A 283 -11.43 -4.25 10.03
C PHE A 283 -11.75 -4.96 11.35
N GLU A 284 -12.90 -5.62 11.45
CA GLU A 284 -13.30 -6.50 12.57
C GLU A 284 -13.04 -5.86 13.95
N GLY A 285 -13.97 -5.04 14.43
CA GLY A 285 -13.91 -4.52 15.80
C GLY A 285 -13.14 -3.21 15.97
N ILE A 286 -12.33 -2.79 14.98
CA ILE A 286 -11.55 -1.54 15.08
C ILE A 286 -12.44 -0.29 15.12
N GLU A 287 -13.59 -0.31 14.44
CA GLU A 287 -14.54 0.81 14.44
C GLU A 287 -15.18 0.98 15.84
N GLU A 288 -15.27 -0.10 16.62
CA GLU A 288 -15.87 -0.15 17.94
C GLU A 288 -14.89 0.24 19.06
N VAL A 289 -13.59 0.27 18.78
CA VAL A 289 -12.55 0.72 19.73
C VAL A 289 -12.76 2.20 20.09
N GLU A 290 -12.63 2.53 21.38
CA GLU A 290 -12.72 3.90 21.87
C GLU A 290 -11.80 4.85 21.08
N GLY A 291 -12.39 5.90 20.52
CA GLY A 291 -11.69 6.81 19.62
C GLY A 291 -12.58 7.35 18.50
N GLU A 292 -11.98 7.57 17.35
CA GLU A 292 -12.59 8.18 16.18
C GLU A 292 -13.63 7.25 15.53
N GLY A 293 -13.34 5.95 15.40
CA GLY A 293 -14.28 4.98 14.81
C GLY A 293 -15.64 4.97 15.52
N ARG A 294 -15.64 4.89 16.85
CA ARG A 294 -16.87 4.89 17.65
C ARG A 294 -17.66 6.19 17.55
N ARG A 295 -16.97 7.32 17.36
CA ARG A 295 -17.57 8.65 17.23
C ARG A 295 -18.05 8.95 15.81
N ARG A 296 -17.51 8.24 14.82
CA ARG A 296 -17.78 8.44 13.39
C ARG A 296 -17.98 7.11 12.71
N SER A 297 -19.13 6.48 12.96
CA SER A 297 -19.47 5.18 12.38
C SER A 297 -19.24 5.14 10.85
N GLY A 298 -18.44 4.16 10.41
CA GLY A 298 -18.09 3.94 9.01
C GLY A 298 -16.90 4.76 8.51
N PHE A 299 -16.28 5.57 9.36
CA PHE A 299 -15.11 6.38 9.03
C PHE A 299 -13.91 5.53 8.68
N LEU A 300 -13.56 4.56 9.53
CA LEU A 300 -12.37 3.73 9.30
C LEU A 300 -12.62 2.73 8.16
N ARG A 301 -13.85 2.23 8.01
CA ARG A 301 -14.30 1.50 6.81
C ARG A 301 -14.09 2.32 5.53
N GLY A 302 -14.46 3.60 5.53
CA GLY A 302 -14.26 4.51 4.41
C GLY A 302 -12.79 4.72 4.05
N ILE A 303 -11.92 4.79 5.07
CA ILE A 303 -10.45 4.83 4.90
C ILE A 303 -9.94 3.52 4.31
N GLY A 304 -10.36 2.37 4.84
CA GLY A 304 -9.96 1.07 4.32
C GLY A 304 -10.28 0.92 2.84
N THR A 305 -11.52 1.27 2.46
CA THR A 305 -11.96 1.21 1.06
C THR A 305 -11.09 2.05 0.12
N VAL A 306 -10.81 3.32 0.46
CA VAL A 306 -10.00 4.19 -0.41
C VAL A 306 -8.55 3.72 -0.48
N VAL A 307 -7.97 3.32 0.65
CA VAL A 307 -6.57 2.86 0.71
C VAL A 307 -6.40 1.56 -0.10
N THR A 308 -7.36 0.64 -0.05
CA THR A 308 -7.34 -0.57 -0.88
C THR A 308 -7.34 -0.23 -2.37
N GLN A 309 -8.16 0.71 -2.81
CA GLN A 309 -8.16 1.18 -4.21
C GLN A 309 -6.80 1.77 -4.58
N LEU A 310 -6.27 2.68 -3.77
CA LEU A 310 -4.97 3.31 -4.02
C LEU A 310 -3.84 2.28 -4.06
N PHE A 311 -3.80 1.31 -3.14
CA PHE A 311 -2.75 0.30 -3.08
C PHE A 311 -2.84 -0.67 -4.27
N THR A 312 -4.05 -1.01 -4.72
CA THR A 312 -4.27 -1.84 -5.92
C THR A 312 -3.78 -1.14 -7.18
N LEU A 313 -4.08 0.16 -7.31
CA LEU A 313 -3.69 0.97 -8.46
C LEU A 313 -2.20 1.31 -8.46
N ILE A 314 -1.64 1.71 -7.31
CA ILE A 314 -0.28 2.23 -7.21
C ILE A 314 0.75 1.12 -6.97
N ARG A 315 0.41 0.10 -6.19
CA ARG A 315 1.33 -0.95 -5.70
C ARG A 315 2.60 -0.34 -5.07
N PRO A 316 2.44 0.45 -3.99
CA PRO A 316 3.57 1.10 -3.35
C PRO A 316 4.52 0.10 -2.70
N THR A 317 5.83 0.39 -2.70
CA THR A 317 6.78 -0.36 -1.87
C THR A 317 6.82 0.19 -0.45
N TYR A 318 6.67 1.51 -0.30
CA TYR A 318 6.59 2.18 0.98
C TYR A 318 5.32 3.03 1.02
N ALA A 319 4.60 3.00 2.14
CA ALA A 319 3.43 3.84 2.35
C ALA A 319 3.62 4.66 3.62
N HIS A 320 3.55 5.99 3.50
CA HIS A 320 3.87 6.92 4.55
C HIS A 320 2.60 7.51 5.17
N PHE A 321 2.44 7.35 6.49
CA PHE A 321 1.28 7.84 7.24
C PHE A 321 1.73 8.58 8.51
N GLY A 322 0.92 9.51 9.00
CA GLY A 322 1.22 10.24 10.24
C GLY A 322 0.55 9.60 11.46
N PHE A 323 1.27 9.51 12.57
CA PHE A 323 0.75 9.00 13.85
C PHE A 323 -0.33 9.87 14.50
N LYS A 324 -0.54 11.09 13.98
CA LYS A 324 -1.64 11.96 14.37
C LYS A 324 -2.98 11.21 14.28
N ASP A 325 -3.15 10.43 13.22
CA ASP A 325 -4.33 9.63 12.96
C ASP A 325 -4.03 8.15 13.29
N PHE A 326 -3.75 7.87 14.57
CA PHE A 326 -3.27 6.55 15.04
C PHE A 326 -4.17 5.37 14.64
N GLN A 327 -5.49 5.48 14.83
CA GLN A 327 -6.42 4.41 14.44
C GLN A 327 -6.40 4.15 12.93
N GLN A 328 -6.16 5.17 12.11
CA GLN A 328 -5.96 4.99 10.68
C GLN A 328 -4.68 4.20 10.38
N VAL A 329 -3.57 4.48 11.08
CA VAL A 329 -2.34 3.67 10.95
C VAL A 329 -2.60 2.21 11.31
N ALA A 330 -3.37 1.95 12.36
CA ALA A 330 -3.77 0.59 12.75
C ALA A 330 -4.58 -0.11 11.65
N CYS A 331 -5.57 0.57 11.07
CA CYS A 331 -6.34 0.06 9.93
C CYS A 331 -5.45 -0.28 8.74
N VAL A 332 -4.55 0.62 8.36
CA VAL A 332 -3.65 0.41 7.22
C VAL A 332 -2.69 -0.75 7.48
N LYS A 333 -2.18 -0.90 8.70
CA LYS A 333 -1.36 -2.05 9.08
C LYS A 333 -2.16 -3.36 8.92
N ARG A 334 -3.38 -3.41 9.47
CA ARG A 334 -4.25 -4.59 9.37
C ARG A 334 -4.62 -4.89 7.92
N LEU A 335 -4.82 -3.86 7.10
CA LEU A 335 -5.06 -3.99 5.66
C LEU A 335 -3.88 -4.65 4.94
N ILE A 336 -2.67 -4.13 5.15
CA ILE A 336 -1.45 -4.63 4.52
C ILE A 336 -1.22 -6.10 4.90
N CYS A 337 -1.28 -6.42 6.19
CA CYS A 337 -1.08 -7.78 6.67
C CYS A 337 -2.20 -8.73 6.23
N GLY A 338 -3.47 -8.33 6.37
CA GLY A 338 -4.62 -9.17 6.09
C GLY A 338 -4.80 -9.47 4.60
N MET A 339 -4.42 -8.56 3.72
CA MET A 339 -4.47 -8.77 2.26
C MET A 339 -3.13 -9.26 1.67
N GLY A 340 -2.07 -9.40 2.47
CA GLY A 340 -0.74 -9.78 1.99
C GLY A 340 -0.15 -8.77 0.99
N LEU A 341 -0.31 -7.48 1.23
CA LEU A 341 0.20 -6.43 0.34
C LEU A 341 1.71 -6.24 0.55
N ASP A 342 2.48 -6.11 -0.55
CA ASP A 342 3.94 -5.91 -0.52
C ASP A 342 4.41 -4.53 -0.01
N ALA A 343 3.51 -3.73 0.55
CA ALA A 343 3.79 -2.36 0.99
C ALA A 343 4.34 -2.35 2.43
N LEU A 344 5.49 -1.70 2.64
CA LEU A 344 6.00 -1.42 3.99
C LEU A 344 5.35 -0.14 4.54
N LEU A 345 4.67 -0.26 5.67
CA LEU A 345 4.06 0.88 6.37
C LEU A 345 5.11 1.65 7.18
N LEU A 346 5.28 2.92 6.86
CA LEU A 346 6.18 3.84 7.56
C LEU A 346 5.34 4.93 8.25
N ALA A 347 5.17 4.80 9.55
CA ALA A 347 4.43 5.76 10.37
C ALA A 347 5.38 6.82 10.94
N HIS A 348 5.05 8.10 10.73
CA HIS A 348 5.86 9.24 11.14
C HIS A 348 5.25 9.93 12.35
N ASN A 349 6.11 10.49 13.20
CA ASN A 349 5.66 11.26 14.36
C ASN A 349 4.79 12.45 13.93
N THR A 350 3.82 12.80 14.77
CA THR A 350 2.96 13.95 14.55
C THR A 350 3.76 15.23 14.48
N TRP A 351 3.75 15.89 13.32
CA TRP A 351 4.28 17.24 13.19
C TRP A 351 3.45 18.22 14.02
N ARG A 352 4.14 19.07 14.78
CA ARG A 352 3.51 20.10 15.61
C ARG A 352 4.10 21.46 15.28
N ASP A 353 3.24 22.47 15.27
CA ASP A 353 3.64 23.87 15.17
C ASP A 353 4.41 24.29 16.43
N SER A 354 5.03 25.48 16.41
CA SER A 354 5.86 25.99 17.52
C SER A 354 5.12 26.09 18.86
N ASP A 355 3.79 26.24 18.82
CA ASP A 355 2.93 26.28 20.01
C ASP A 355 2.49 24.89 20.51
N GLY A 356 2.91 23.82 19.84
CA GLY A 356 2.62 22.42 20.15
C GLY A 356 1.36 21.87 19.47
N MET A 357 0.63 22.67 18.69
CA MET A 357 -0.56 22.21 17.98
C MET A 357 -0.19 21.21 16.88
N ALA A 358 -0.91 20.09 16.82
CA ALA A 358 -0.73 19.13 15.73
C ALA A 358 -1.17 19.77 14.40
N ALA A 359 -0.33 19.65 13.37
CA ALA A 359 -0.65 20.19 12.06
C ALA A 359 -1.87 19.46 11.47
N SER A 360 -2.82 20.23 10.93
CA SER A 360 -4.07 19.74 10.37
C SER A 360 -4.63 20.74 9.37
N SER A 361 -5.16 20.25 8.25
CA SER A 361 -5.89 21.09 7.27
C SER A 361 -7.04 21.85 7.94
N ARG A 362 -7.72 21.20 8.89
CA ARG A 362 -8.82 21.75 9.69
C ARG A 362 -8.40 22.91 10.61
N ASN A 363 -7.10 23.12 10.87
CA ASN A 363 -6.65 24.24 11.69
C ASN A 363 -6.99 25.60 11.06
N ARG A 364 -7.19 25.66 9.74
CA ARG A 364 -7.61 26.88 9.02
C ARG A 364 -9.00 27.39 9.43
N ARG A 365 -9.82 26.55 10.09
CA ARG A 365 -11.16 26.92 10.57
C ARG A 365 -11.16 27.52 11.98
N MET A 366 -10.04 27.42 12.70
CA MET A 366 -9.96 27.86 14.10
C MET A 366 -9.69 29.36 14.18
N THR A 367 -10.41 30.03 15.07
CA THR A 367 -10.02 31.35 15.56
C THR A 367 -8.79 31.25 16.46
N GLU A 368 -8.16 32.38 16.78
CA GLU A 368 -7.03 32.40 17.73
C GLU A 368 -7.45 31.91 19.12
N GLU A 369 -8.68 32.23 19.56
CA GLU A 369 -9.23 31.73 20.82
C GLU A 369 -9.43 30.22 20.82
N ASP A 370 -9.96 29.67 19.72
CA ASP A 370 -10.13 28.23 19.57
C ASP A 370 -8.77 27.51 19.56
N ARG A 371 -7.76 28.11 18.92
CA ARG A 371 -6.39 27.58 18.92
C ARG A 371 -5.79 27.55 20.33
N LYS A 372 -5.99 28.60 21.13
CA LYS A 372 -5.58 28.65 22.54
C LYS A 372 -6.26 27.55 23.37
N LYS A 373 -7.56 27.30 23.14
CA LYS A 373 -8.29 26.19 23.79
C LYS A 373 -7.77 24.84 23.34
N ALA A 374 -7.59 24.64 22.03
CA ALA A 374 -7.11 23.38 21.44
C ALA A 374 -5.71 23.01 21.94
N ARG A 375 -4.83 24.00 22.17
CA ARG A 375 -3.49 23.78 22.74
C ARG A 375 -3.52 23.07 24.11
N LYS A 376 -4.59 23.23 24.90
CA LYS A 376 -4.73 22.53 26.19
C LYS A 376 -4.71 21.01 26.02
N SER A 377 -5.23 20.48 24.91
CA SER A 377 -5.19 19.04 24.61
C SER A 377 -3.74 18.53 24.51
N PHE A 378 -2.84 19.30 23.90
CA PHE A 378 -1.44 18.94 23.80
C PHE A 378 -0.74 18.93 25.17
N LEU A 379 -0.99 19.95 25.99
CA LEU A 379 -0.43 20.01 27.34
C LEU A 379 -0.89 18.85 28.21
N LEU A 380 -2.17 18.46 28.10
CA LEU A 380 -2.72 17.29 28.79
C LEU A 380 -2.03 16.00 28.34
N LEU A 381 -1.85 15.79 27.03
CA LEU A 381 -1.14 14.62 26.51
C LEU A 381 0.31 14.56 26.98
N GLN A 382 1.01 15.70 27.06
CA GLN A 382 2.37 15.75 27.62
C GLN A 382 2.39 15.41 29.10
N HIS A 383 1.44 15.92 29.87
CA HIS A 383 1.33 15.63 31.30
C HIS A 383 1.09 14.14 31.53
N VAL A 384 0.09 13.55 30.88
CA VAL A 384 -0.19 12.10 30.95
C VAL A 384 1.01 11.26 30.51
N SER A 385 1.71 11.67 29.45
CA SER A 385 2.92 10.97 28.99
C SER A 385 4.06 11.03 30.02
N ARG A 386 4.20 12.13 30.77
CA ARG A 386 5.22 12.24 31.83
C ARG A 386 4.87 11.37 33.02
N GLU A 387 3.62 11.39 33.45
CA GLU A 387 3.14 10.55 34.56
C GLU A 387 3.31 9.06 34.26
N ARG A 388 2.94 8.61 33.06
CA ARG A 388 3.13 7.22 32.63
C ARG A 388 4.60 6.80 32.53
N ARG A 389 5.51 7.71 32.21
CA ARG A 389 6.96 7.41 32.22
C ARG A 389 7.53 7.37 33.63
N ALA A 390 6.99 8.17 34.54
CA ALA A 390 7.37 8.18 35.95
C ALA A 390 6.83 6.96 36.72
N ASN A 391 5.72 6.37 36.25
CA ASN A 391 5.07 5.21 36.85
C ASN A 391 4.72 4.16 35.75
N PRO A 392 5.73 3.38 35.30
CA PRO A 392 5.64 2.52 34.11
C PRO A 392 4.68 1.34 34.22
#